data_AF-A0A7X7DWM6-F1
#
_entry.id   AF-A0A7X7DWM6-F1
#
_cell.length_a   1.000
_cell.length_b   1.000
_cell.length_c   1.000
_cell.angle_alpha   90.00
_cell.angle_beta   90.00
_cell.angle_gamma   90.00
#
_symmetry.space_group_name_H-M   'P 1'
#
loop_
_entity.id
_entity.type
_entity.pdbx_description
1 polymer ?
#
loop_
_entity_poly.entity_id
_entity_poly.type
_entity_poly.pdbx_seq_one_letter_code
_entity_poly.pdbx_strand_id
1 'polypeptide(L)'
;MDLTGISNQNEFFTQYYLSAIFEQDLKEKLQAWAAAAEAGGEKAPYDRLGSLRRDYFALQEGLQKKLSPAERMEMQKPFLQELLGCLGYRWRESLKETEEGMCPVVGEVCRADGAPWLWMIVTSGEAQEASDPLGNFFFAGQYPEDLDPKLRLLNSDLETLVTRQIFTVSEPPRWLLVFNLDAIILIDRSKWSEKRLLRFDLKEILERRESSTLKAMAALLHREHVCPDSGTSLLDTLDENSHKHAFSVSEDLKYAAREAVELIGNEAVWYLKEKRKEKVYDLDADLAKQLSEESLRYLYRLLFLFYLEARPEKLGYLPMKNEAYRTGYSLDSLRELEIAPLSTPEAQNGYFFDDSIRILFRLISNGMEPMKDNPLGLGFEVPLHDEFKIERVESHLFDPARTPLLDKIRIRNSVWQQIIQLLSLTKAGSGRNQRRGRVS
;
A
#
# COMPACT_ATOMS: atom_id res chain seq x y z
N MET A 1 13.96 0.40 -1.19
CA MET A 1 13.66 1.40 -2.24
C MET A 1 12.65 2.40 -1.71
N ASP A 2 12.93 3.70 -1.78
CA ASP A 2 11.95 4.77 -1.53
C ASP A 2 10.98 4.82 -2.74
N LEU A 3 9.68 4.86 -2.46
CA LEU A 3 8.61 4.92 -3.46
C LEU A 3 7.72 6.15 -3.23
N THR A 4 8.20 7.14 -2.47
CA THR A 4 7.48 8.39 -2.22
C THR A 4 7.11 9.06 -3.56
N GLY A 5 5.85 9.44 -3.73
CA GLY A 5 5.29 9.91 -5.01
C GLY A 5 4.80 8.79 -5.96
N ILE A 6 4.98 7.51 -5.63
CA ILE A 6 4.41 6.37 -6.37
C ILE A 6 3.34 5.71 -5.50
N SER A 7 2.08 5.87 -5.89
CA SER A 7 0.93 5.29 -5.18
C SER A 7 0.47 3.99 -5.83
N ASN A 8 0.49 2.92 -5.04
CA ASN A 8 -0.05 1.60 -5.39
C ASN A 8 -1.53 1.50 -5.00
N GLN A 9 -2.42 2.04 -5.85
CA GLN A 9 -3.84 2.13 -5.53
C GLN A 9 -4.53 0.78 -5.63
N ASN A 10 -5.36 0.48 -4.61
CA ASN A 10 -6.12 -0.77 -4.48
C ASN A 10 -5.29 -2.03 -4.69
N GLU A 11 -4.00 -2.00 -4.30
CA GLU A 11 -3.08 -3.13 -4.40
C GLU A 11 -2.87 -3.62 -5.84
N PHE A 12 -2.47 -2.71 -6.74
CA PHE A 12 -2.01 -3.10 -8.09
C PHE A 12 -0.91 -4.15 -8.01
N PHE A 13 0.03 -3.97 -7.07
CA PHE A 13 0.88 -5.03 -6.53
C PHE A 13 0.57 -5.25 -5.05
N THR A 14 0.93 -6.40 -4.50
CA THR A 14 0.82 -6.60 -3.04
C THR A 14 1.81 -5.72 -2.29
N GLN A 15 1.42 -5.22 -1.11
CA GLN A 15 2.26 -4.31 -0.32
C GLN A 15 3.59 -4.94 0.11
N TYR A 16 3.57 -6.24 0.46
CA TYR A 16 4.77 -6.99 0.81
C TYR A 16 5.75 -7.07 -0.37
N TYR A 17 5.23 -7.29 -1.58
CA TYR A 17 6.06 -7.36 -2.77
C TYR A 17 6.83 -6.06 -3.01
N LEU A 18 6.14 -4.91 -2.92
CA LEU A 18 6.75 -3.60 -3.11
C LEU A 18 7.83 -3.27 -2.07
N SER A 19 7.64 -3.69 -0.81
CA SER A 19 8.57 -3.34 0.27
C SER A 19 9.79 -4.26 0.35
N ALA A 20 9.65 -5.54 0.00
CA ALA A 20 10.68 -6.54 0.26
C ALA A 20 11.39 -7.08 -1.00
N ILE A 21 10.70 -7.15 -2.15
CA ILE A 21 11.15 -7.96 -3.30
C ILE A 21 11.36 -7.10 -4.55
N PHE A 22 10.54 -6.07 -4.72
CA PHE A 22 10.54 -5.22 -5.91
C PHE A 22 11.93 -4.68 -6.29
N GLU A 23 12.71 -4.20 -5.33
CA GLU A 23 14.07 -3.71 -5.58
C GLU A 23 15.02 -4.80 -6.13
N GLN A 24 14.85 -6.04 -5.64
CA GLN A 24 15.66 -7.17 -6.09
C GLN A 24 15.30 -7.57 -7.52
N ASP A 25 14.01 -7.63 -7.85
CA ASP A 25 13.51 -7.99 -9.19
C ASP A 25 13.89 -6.94 -10.25
N LEU A 26 14.00 -5.66 -9.87
CA LEU A 26 14.44 -4.60 -10.78
C LEU A 26 15.95 -4.55 -11.01
N LYS A 27 16.75 -5.18 -10.15
CA LYS A 27 18.20 -4.98 -10.09
C LYS A 27 18.89 -5.26 -11.42
N GLU A 28 18.57 -6.39 -12.06
CA GLU A 28 19.20 -6.80 -13.31
C GLU A 28 18.91 -5.81 -14.45
N LYS A 29 17.66 -5.35 -14.55
CA LYS A 29 17.23 -4.37 -15.57
C LYS A 29 17.90 -3.01 -15.37
N LEU A 30 17.96 -2.55 -14.13
CA LEU A 30 18.63 -1.29 -13.79
C LEU A 30 20.14 -1.35 -14.06
N GLN A 31 20.77 -2.50 -13.80
CA GLN A 31 22.18 -2.73 -14.13
C GLN A 31 22.42 -2.74 -15.64
N ALA A 32 21.52 -3.32 -16.42
CA ALA A 32 21.61 -3.32 -17.88
C ALA A 32 21.58 -1.88 -18.45
N TRP A 33 20.66 -1.04 -17.96
CA TRP A 33 20.63 0.39 -18.35
C TRP A 33 21.88 1.14 -17.92
N ALA A 34 22.39 0.91 -16.70
CA ALA A 34 23.62 1.54 -16.24
C ALA A 34 24.84 1.16 -17.10
N ALA A 35 24.99 -0.13 -17.42
CA ALA A 35 26.07 -0.62 -18.27
C ALA A 35 26.00 -0.07 -19.70
N ALA A 36 24.79 0.03 -20.27
CA ALA A 36 24.59 0.62 -21.59
C ALA A 36 25.00 2.11 -21.63
N ALA A 37 24.67 2.87 -20.57
CA ALA A 37 25.08 4.26 -20.46
C ALA A 37 26.60 4.42 -20.29
N GLU A 38 27.25 3.56 -19.50
CA GLU A 38 28.72 3.57 -19.32
C GLU A 38 29.48 3.20 -20.59
N ALA A 39 28.92 2.33 -21.44
CA ALA A 39 29.49 1.93 -22.72
C ALA A 39 29.38 3.02 -23.82
N GLY A 40 28.95 4.24 -23.48
CA GLY A 40 28.76 5.34 -24.41
C GLY A 40 27.41 5.34 -25.13
N GLY A 41 26.45 4.54 -24.65
CA GLY A 41 25.06 4.58 -25.10
C GLY A 41 24.29 5.79 -24.56
N GLU A 42 22.97 5.81 -24.80
CA GLU A 42 22.11 6.84 -24.22
C GLU A 42 22.14 6.82 -22.69
N LYS A 43 21.91 7.99 -22.07
CA LYS A 43 21.71 8.08 -20.63
C LYS A 43 20.56 7.17 -20.20
N ALA A 44 20.72 6.52 -19.05
CA ALA A 44 19.69 5.67 -18.49
C ALA A 44 18.35 6.44 -18.33
N PRO A 45 17.19 5.80 -18.55
CA PRO A 45 15.88 6.47 -18.50
C PRO A 45 15.64 7.25 -17.20
N TYR A 46 16.05 6.71 -16.04
CA TYR A 46 15.91 7.39 -14.74
C TYR A 46 16.75 8.68 -14.62
N ASP A 47 17.91 8.76 -15.28
CA ASP A 47 18.74 9.97 -15.30
C ASP A 47 18.14 11.03 -16.23
N ARG A 48 17.56 10.59 -17.35
CA ARG A 48 16.83 11.47 -18.28
C ARG A 48 15.60 12.07 -17.59
N LEU A 49 14.78 11.25 -16.93
CA LEU A 49 13.64 11.72 -16.13
C LEU A 49 14.08 12.74 -15.07
N GLY A 50 15.13 12.44 -14.32
CA GLY A 50 15.67 13.35 -13.31
C GLY A 50 16.17 14.69 -13.86
N SER A 51 16.50 14.77 -15.15
CA SER A 51 16.93 16.01 -15.81
C SER A 51 15.76 16.94 -16.16
N LEU A 52 14.53 16.43 -16.22
CA LEU A 52 13.32 17.20 -16.54
C LEU A 52 12.89 18.16 -15.42
N ARG A 53 13.45 18.00 -14.22
CA ARG A 53 13.07 18.76 -13.01
C ARG A 53 13.01 20.27 -13.25
N ARG A 54 14.06 20.86 -13.84
CA ARG A 54 14.15 22.32 -14.00
C ARG A 54 13.03 22.82 -14.90
N ASP A 55 12.85 22.15 -16.03
CA ASP A 55 11.88 22.56 -17.05
C ASP A 55 10.44 22.29 -16.57
N TYR A 56 10.24 21.25 -15.74
CA TYR A 56 8.98 20.98 -15.05
C TYR A 56 8.52 22.13 -14.15
N PHE A 57 9.38 22.58 -13.23
CA PHE A 57 9.00 23.64 -12.28
C PHE A 57 8.83 24.99 -12.97
N ALA A 58 9.65 25.30 -13.98
CA ALA A 58 9.47 26.50 -14.81
C ALA A 58 8.12 26.48 -15.54
N LEU A 59 7.69 25.30 -16.04
CA LEU A 59 6.40 25.13 -16.68
C LEU A 59 5.24 25.25 -15.68
N GLN A 60 5.35 24.64 -14.48
CA GLN A 60 4.33 24.76 -13.44
C GLN A 60 4.07 26.23 -13.06
N GLU A 61 5.12 27.04 -12.89
CA GLU A 61 4.98 28.48 -12.63
C GLU A 61 4.20 29.20 -13.75
N GLY A 62 4.48 28.86 -15.01
CA GLY A 62 3.78 29.41 -16.17
C GLY A 62 2.28 29.07 -16.20
N LEU A 63 1.91 27.90 -15.69
CA LEU A 63 0.54 27.37 -15.72
C LEU A 63 -0.36 27.81 -14.55
N GLN A 64 0.18 28.53 -13.56
CA GLN A 64 -0.62 29.16 -12.50
C GLN A 64 -1.50 30.31 -13.02
N LYS A 65 -1.23 30.79 -14.25
CA LYS A 65 -2.06 31.79 -14.92
C LYS A 65 -3.43 31.20 -15.28
N LYS A 66 -4.45 32.06 -15.35
CA LYS A 66 -5.77 31.65 -15.85
C LYS A 66 -5.69 31.40 -17.35
N LEU A 67 -5.58 30.14 -17.73
CA LEU A 67 -5.48 29.64 -19.10
C LEU A 67 -6.71 28.80 -19.43
N SER A 68 -7.14 28.83 -20.70
CA SER A 68 -8.10 27.85 -21.21
C SER A 68 -7.49 26.44 -21.26
N PRO A 69 -8.30 25.36 -21.29
CA PRO A 69 -7.79 23.99 -21.44
C PRO A 69 -6.89 23.80 -22.67
N ALA A 70 -7.21 24.48 -23.79
CA ALA A 70 -6.43 24.43 -25.02
C ALA A 70 -5.07 25.11 -24.88
N GLU A 71 -5.03 26.33 -24.32
CA GLU A 71 -3.76 27.05 -24.08
C GLU A 71 -2.86 26.28 -23.10
N ARG A 72 -3.44 25.71 -22.05
CA ARG A 72 -2.72 24.88 -21.09
C ARG A 72 -2.14 23.63 -21.77
N MET A 73 -2.93 22.95 -22.60
CA MET A 73 -2.47 21.78 -23.35
C MET A 73 -1.29 22.12 -24.26
N GLU A 74 -1.38 23.21 -25.02
CA GLU A 74 -0.30 23.67 -25.90
C GLU A 74 0.98 24.00 -25.11
N MET A 75 0.85 24.66 -23.95
CA MET A 75 2.00 24.95 -23.09
C MET A 75 2.65 23.69 -22.51
N GLN A 76 1.88 22.68 -22.11
CA GLN A 76 2.43 21.46 -21.50
C GLN A 76 2.94 20.42 -22.50
N LYS A 77 2.44 20.46 -23.75
CA LYS A 77 2.73 19.46 -24.79
C LYS A 77 4.22 19.20 -25.02
N PRO A 78 5.11 20.21 -25.15
CA PRO A 78 6.54 19.96 -25.37
C PRO A 78 7.19 19.19 -24.22
N PHE A 79 6.83 19.51 -22.97
CA PHE A 79 7.34 18.81 -21.80
C PHE A 79 6.85 17.36 -21.76
N LEU A 80 5.55 17.14 -22.01
CA LEU A 80 4.98 15.79 -22.01
C LEU A 80 5.56 14.91 -23.13
N GLN A 81 5.88 15.50 -24.28
CA GLN A 81 6.58 14.80 -25.37
C GLN A 81 7.98 14.34 -24.93
N GLU A 82 8.75 15.20 -24.26
CA GLU A 82 10.07 14.83 -23.75
C GLU A 82 9.98 13.80 -22.62
N LEU A 83 9.02 13.94 -21.71
CA LEU A 83 8.74 12.98 -20.64
C LEU A 83 8.44 11.58 -21.19
N LEU A 84 7.56 11.48 -22.19
CA LEU A 84 7.26 10.22 -22.88
C LEU A 84 8.48 9.69 -23.64
N GLY A 85 9.27 10.58 -24.26
CA GLY A 85 10.51 10.22 -24.93
C GLY A 85 11.53 9.59 -23.98
N CYS A 86 11.64 10.09 -22.74
CA CYS A 86 12.46 9.48 -21.68
C CYS A 86 11.98 8.08 -21.28
N LEU A 87 10.68 7.80 -21.46
CA LEU A 87 10.05 6.51 -21.18
C LEU A 87 10.01 5.58 -22.41
N GLY A 88 10.64 5.97 -23.52
CA GLY A 88 10.69 5.17 -24.74
C GLY A 88 9.40 5.18 -25.57
N TYR A 89 8.49 6.13 -25.31
CA TYR A 89 7.27 6.31 -26.09
C TYR A 89 7.40 7.44 -27.10
N ARG A 90 6.61 7.34 -28.18
CA ARG A 90 6.54 8.36 -29.23
C ARG A 90 5.18 9.03 -29.22
N TRP A 91 5.18 10.36 -29.20
CA TRP A 91 3.96 11.16 -29.36
C TRP A 91 3.44 11.10 -30.79
N ARG A 92 2.21 10.63 -30.96
CA ARG A 92 1.46 10.63 -32.22
C ARG A 92 -0.02 10.73 -31.92
N GLU A 93 -0.60 11.88 -32.28
CA GLU A 93 -2.04 12.11 -32.16
C GLU A 93 -2.81 11.25 -33.16
N SER A 94 -3.87 10.61 -32.68
CA SER A 94 -4.84 9.88 -33.48
C SER A 94 -6.18 9.79 -32.75
N LEU A 95 -7.24 9.51 -33.50
CA LEU A 95 -8.57 9.23 -32.95
C LEU A 95 -8.83 7.73 -33.04
N LYS A 96 -9.37 7.16 -31.96
CA LYS A 96 -9.77 5.75 -31.86
C LYS A 96 -11.28 5.66 -31.77
N GLU A 97 -11.88 4.86 -32.64
CA GLU A 97 -13.32 4.65 -32.68
C GLU A 97 -13.78 3.87 -31.44
N THR A 98 -14.82 4.38 -30.78
CA THR A 98 -15.53 3.73 -29.67
C THR A 98 -17.02 3.63 -30.01
N GLU A 99 -17.82 3.02 -29.14
CA GLU A 99 -19.26 2.84 -29.38
C GLU A 99 -20.02 4.16 -29.48
N GLU A 100 -19.70 5.14 -28.62
CA GLU A 100 -20.41 6.42 -28.55
C GLU A 100 -19.67 7.58 -29.24
N GLY A 101 -18.44 7.38 -29.74
CA GLY A 101 -17.68 8.46 -30.37
C GLY A 101 -16.23 8.14 -30.68
N MET A 102 -15.39 9.18 -30.70
CA MET A 102 -13.97 9.11 -30.98
C MET A 102 -13.17 9.43 -29.72
N CYS A 103 -12.22 8.58 -29.35
CA CYS A 103 -11.30 8.79 -28.25
C CYS A 103 -9.97 9.36 -28.77
N PRO A 104 -9.58 10.59 -28.37
CA PRO A 104 -8.24 11.13 -28.64
C PRO A 104 -7.17 10.34 -27.89
N VAL A 105 -6.18 9.86 -28.64
CA VAL A 105 -4.97 9.25 -28.09
C VAL A 105 -3.74 9.97 -28.63
N VAL A 106 -2.72 10.14 -27.79
CA VAL A 106 -1.46 10.79 -28.15
C VAL A 106 -0.32 9.81 -28.39
N GLY A 107 -0.66 8.52 -28.41
CA GLY A 107 0.13 7.49 -29.05
C GLY A 107 -0.37 6.10 -28.69
N GLU A 108 0.20 5.13 -29.38
CA GLU A 108 -0.22 3.74 -29.35
C GLU A 108 1.01 2.84 -29.49
N VAL A 109 1.00 1.74 -28.74
CA VAL A 109 1.90 0.62 -28.95
C VAL A 109 1.06 -0.58 -29.37
N CYS A 110 1.37 -1.16 -30.52
CA CYS A 110 0.73 -2.37 -31.03
C CYS A 110 1.57 -3.61 -30.71
N ARG A 111 0.91 -4.76 -30.64
CA ARG A 111 1.55 -6.08 -30.68
C ARG A 111 2.04 -6.39 -32.10
N ALA A 112 2.79 -7.50 -32.24
CA ALA A 112 3.31 -7.95 -33.52
C ALA A 112 2.21 -8.29 -34.56
N ASP A 113 1.01 -8.64 -34.10
CA ASP A 113 -0.17 -8.88 -34.94
C ASP A 113 -0.93 -7.61 -35.34
N GLY A 114 -0.49 -6.44 -34.87
CA GLY A 114 -1.11 -5.14 -35.13
C GLY A 114 -2.18 -4.73 -34.11
N ALA A 115 -2.60 -5.63 -33.22
CA ALA A 115 -3.61 -5.32 -32.21
C ALA A 115 -3.08 -4.29 -31.19
N PRO A 116 -3.91 -3.37 -30.69
CA PRO A 116 -3.49 -2.37 -29.72
C PRO A 116 -3.08 -3.04 -28.40
N TRP A 117 -1.91 -2.68 -27.91
CA TRP A 117 -1.41 -3.15 -26.61
C TRP A 117 -1.52 -2.07 -25.54
N LEU A 118 -1.15 -0.83 -25.89
CA LEU A 118 -1.16 0.32 -24.99
C LEU A 118 -1.67 1.56 -25.71
N TRP A 119 -2.58 2.31 -25.08
CA TRP A 119 -2.93 3.66 -25.49
C TRP A 119 -2.45 4.71 -24.48
N MET A 120 -2.02 5.85 -25.00
CA MET A 120 -1.58 7.02 -24.23
C MET A 120 -2.62 8.13 -24.37
N ILE A 121 -3.16 8.61 -23.25
CA ILE A 121 -4.22 9.59 -23.19
C ILE A 121 -3.78 10.75 -22.32
N VAL A 122 -3.86 11.97 -22.86
CA VAL A 122 -3.47 13.20 -22.17
C VAL A 122 -4.69 14.03 -21.78
N THR A 123 -4.62 14.67 -20.60
CA THR A 123 -5.63 15.64 -20.15
C THR A 123 -4.99 17.00 -19.85
N SER A 124 -5.77 18.08 -19.88
CA SER A 124 -5.24 19.42 -19.62
C SER A 124 -4.84 19.63 -18.15
N GLY A 125 -5.52 18.97 -17.20
CA GLY A 125 -5.42 19.30 -15.78
C GLY A 125 -6.11 20.63 -15.44
N GLU A 126 -5.98 21.04 -14.18
CA GLU A 126 -6.59 22.26 -13.63
C GLU A 126 -5.54 23.26 -13.12
N ALA A 127 -5.85 24.57 -13.21
CA ALA A 127 -4.93 25.68 -12.92
C ALA A 127 -4.45 25.76 -11.46
N GLN A 128 -5.30 25.37 -10.51
CA GLN A 128 -5.16 25.78 -9.11
C GLN A 128 -4.99 24.62 -8.13
N GLU A 129 -5.35 23.40 -8.54
CA GLU A 129 -5.24 22.21 -7.71
C GLU A 129 -4.57 21.07 -8.49
N ALA A 130 -3.93 20.17 -7.76
CA ALA A 130 -3.37 18.95 -8.33
C ALA A 130 -4.51 18.14 -8.94
N SER A 131 -4.51 18.03 -10.26
CA SER A 131 -5.63 17.46 -10.99
C SER A 131 -5.43 15.97 -11.21
N ASP A 132 -6.45 15.18 -10.86
CA ASP A 132 -6.47 13.75 -11.19
C ASP A 132 -6.73 13.55 -12.69
N PRO A 133 -5.78 12.98 -13.46
CA PRO A 133 -6.01 12.70 -14.88
C PRO A 133 -7.27 11.87 -15.15
N LEU A 134 -7.68 10.98 -14.25
CA LEU A 134 -8.89 10.16 -14.41
C LEU A 134 -10.19 10.94 -14.17
N GLY A 135 -10.16 11.97 -13.31
CA GLY A 135 -11.31 12.84 -13.06
C GLY A 135 -11.50 13.93 -14.12
N ASN A 136 -10.57 14.05 -15.06
CA ASN A 136 -10.60 15.07 -16.08
C ASN A 136 -11.42 14.68 -17.31
N PHE A 137 -11.79 15.69 -18.09
CA PHE A 137 -12.60 15.56 -19.29
C PHE A 137 -11.75 15.84 -20.53
N PHE A 138 -12.15 15.26 -21.67
CA PHE A 138 -11.67 15.77 -22.94
C PHE A 138 -12.25 17.17 -23.22
N PHE A 139 -11.52 17.99 -23.97
CA PHE A 139 -11.99 19.30 -24.41
C PHE A 139 -11.99 19.42 -25.94
N ALA A 140 -12.75 20.37 -26.46
CA ALA A 140 -13.00 20.49 -27.91
C ALA A 140 -11.72 20.62 -28.76
N GLY A 141 -10.68 21.28 -28.23
CA GLY A 141 -9.39 21.45 -28.91
C GLY A 141 -8.54 20.18 -29.05
N GLN A 142 -8.97 19.04 -28.50
CA GLN A 142 -8.33 17.74 -28.74
C GLN A 142 -8.86 17.01 -29.98
N TYR A 143 -9.86 17.60 -30.64
CA TYR A 143 -10.52 17.04 -31.81
C TYR A 143 -10.27 17.92 -33.04
N PRO A 144 -10.19 17.33 -34.24
CA PRO A 144 -10.23 18.09 -35.49
C PRO A 144 -11.49 18.96 -35.57
N GLU A 145 -11.36 20.17 -36.13
CA GLU A 145 -12.48 21.11 -36.22
C GLU A 145 -13.65 20.58 -37.06
N ASP A 146 -13.33 19.77 -38.08
CA ASP A 146 -14.24 19.16 -39.04
C ASP A 146 -14.95 17.89 -38.54
N LEU A 147 -14.52 17.34 -37.38
CA LEU A 147 -15.19 16.18 -36.79
C LEU A 147 -16.57 16.57 -36.26
N ASP A 148 -17.60 15.76 -36.57
CA ASP A 148 -18.97 15.93 -36.05
C ASP A 148 -18.93 16.12 -34.51
N PRO A 149 -19.46 17.23 -33.97
CA PRO A 149 -19.52 17.48 -32.53
C PRO A 149 -20.14 16.33 -31.72
N LYS A 150 -21.04 15.54 -32.31
CA LYS A 150 -21.67 14.38 -31.65
C LYS A 150 -20.71 13.23 -31.40
N LEU A 151 -19.64 13.12 -32.18
CA LEU A 151 -18.61 12.09 -32.00
C LEU A 151 -17.55 12.48 -30.96
N ARG A 152 -17.63 13.69 -30.37
CA ARG A 152 -16.66 14.18 -29.39
C ARG A 152 -17.09 13.75 -27.99
N LEU A 153 -16.26 12.97 -27.31
CA LEU A 153 -16.51 12.46 -25.95
C LEU A 153 -16.21 13.53 -24.89
N LEU A 154 -17.01 14.61 -24.84
CA LEU A 154 -16.77 15.79 -23.98
C LEU A 154 -17.50 15.75 -22.63
N ASN A 155 -18.52 14.90 -22.48
CA ASN A 155 -19.49 14.98 -21.39
C ASN A 155 -19.27 13.93 -20.27
N SER A 156 -18.10 13.30 -20.24
CA SER A 156 -17.76 12.28 -19.22
C SER A 156 -16.30 12.38 -18.85
N ASP A 157 -16.01 12.14 -17.58
CA ASP A 157 -14.65 12.02 -17.09
C ASP A 157 -13.94 10.80 -17.70
N LEU A 158 -12.61 10.82 -17.67
CA LEU A 158 -11.81 9.74 -18.23
C LEU A 158 -12.03 8.42 -17.51
N GLU A 159 -12.31 8.39 -16.21
CA GLU A 159 -12.61 7.16 -15.50
C GLU A 159 -13.84 6.43 -16.09
N THR A 160 -14.89 7.18 -16.37
CA THR A 160 -16.13 6.71 -16.98
C THR A 160 -15.86 6.27 -18.41
N LEU A 161 -15.11 7.06 -19.20
CA LEU A 161 -14.77 6.72 -20.58
C LEU A 161 -13.87 5.48 -20.66
N VAL A 162 -12.93 5.30 -19.74
CA VAL A 162 -12.11 4.07 -19.65
C VAL A 162 -13.00 2.85 -19.52
N THR A 163 -14.00 2.93 -18.64
CA THR A 163 -14.90 1.82 -18.34
C THR A 163 -15.92 1.55 -19.44
N ARG A 164 -16.52 2.59 -20.02
CA ARG A 164 -17.68 2.47 -20.93
C ARG A 164 -17.33 2.53 -22.41
N GLN A 165 -16.22 3.18 -22.75
CA GLN A 165 -15.86 3.46 -24.14
C GLN A 165 -14.54 2.80 -24.57
N ILE A 166 -13.51 2.82 -23.72
CA ILE A 166 -12.17 2.37 -24.12
C ILE A 166 -12.01 0.85 -23.96
N PHE A 167 -12.38 0.29 -22.81
CA PHE A 167 -12.23 -1.16 -22.59
C PHE A 167 -13.35 -2.01 -23.18
N THR A 168 -14.34 -1.38 -23.80
CA THR A 168 -15.48 -2.00 -24.50
C THR A 168 -15.31 -2.06 -26.02
N VAL A 169 -14.27 -1.42 -26.59
CA VAL A 169 -13.97 -1.54 -28.02
C VAL A 169 -13.67 -3.00 -28.42
N SER A 170 -13.77 -3.31 -29.71
CA SER A 170 -13.60 -4.68 -30.24
C SER A 170 -12.26 -5.31 -29.87
N GLU A 171 -11.17 -4.55 -30.02
CA GLU A 171 -9.81 -4.93 -29.62
C GLU A 171 -9.29 -3.90 -28.60
N PRO A 172 -9.63 -4.05 -27.31
CA PRO A 172 -9.26 -3.06 -26.32
C PRO A 172 -7.78 -3.16 -25.99
N PRO A 173 -7.08 -2.03 -25.81
CA PRO A 173 -5.70 -2.05 -25.33
C PRO A 173 -5.66 -2.71 -23.95
N ARG A 174 -4.58 -3.45 -23.67
CA ARG A 174 -4.36 -4.02 -22.34
C ARG A 174 -3.98 -2.93 -21.34
N TRP A 175 -3.09 -2.04 -21.76
CA TRP A 175 -2.51 -1.01 -20.92
C TRP A 175 -3.07 0.36 -21.30
N LEU A 176 -3.30 1.22 -20.30
CA LEU A 176 -3.51 2.64 -20.53
C LEU A 176 -2.50 3.44 -19.73
N LEU A 177 -1.93 4.45 -20.39
CA LEU A 177 -1.22 5.55 -19.73
C LEU A 177 -2.08 6.79 -19.83
N VAL A 178 -2.63 7.22 -18.69
CA VAL A 178 -3.43 8.44 -18.59
C VAL A 178 -2.65 9.47 -17.81
N PHE A 179 -2.41 10.66 -18.37
CA PHE A 179 -1.49 11.62 -17.75
C PHE A 179 -1.82 13.08 -18.03
N ASN A 180 -1.28 13.93 -17.16
CA ASN A 180 -1.13 15.38 -17.32
C ASN A 180 0.19 15.78 -16.63
N LEU A 181 0.39 17.06 -16.31
CA LEU A 181 1.58 17.52 -15.58
C LEU A 181 1.57 17.21 -14.08
N ASP A 182 0.44 16.84 -13.50
CA ASP A 182 0.34 16.55 -12.08
C ASP A 182 0.67 15.07 -11.83
N ALA A 183 0.14 14.17 -12.66
CA ALA A 183 0.38 12.74 -12.50
C ALA A 183 0.39 11.93 -13.80
N ILE A 184 1.04 10.77 -13.75
CA ILE A 184 0.87 9.66 -14.69
C ILE A 184 0.13 8.53 -13.98
N ILE A 185 -0.84 7.93 -14.67
CA ILE A 185 -1.61 6.77 -14.20
C ILE A 185 -1.40 5.63 -15.18
N LEU A 186 -0.90 4.50 -14.67
CA LEU A 186 -0.79 3.25 -15.40
C LEU A 186 -1.92 2.31 -14.99
N ILE A 187 -2.67 1.82 -15.99
CA ILE A 187 -3.84 0.96 -15.81
C ILE A 187 -3.62 -0.35 -16.57
N ASP A 188 -3.84 -1.49 -15.90
CA ASP A 188 -4.03 -2.79 -16.54
C ASP A 188 -5.54 -3.06 -16.66
N ARG A 189 -6.01 -3.37 -17.87
CA ARG A 189 -7.40 -3.76 -18.14
C ARG A 189 -7.87 -4.91 -17.23
N SER A 190 -7.00 -5.88 -16.95
CA SER A 190 -7.32 -7.04 -16.12
C SER A 190 -7.56 -6.68 -14.65
N LYS A 191 -7.04 -5.54 -14.17
CA LYS A 191 -7.15 -5.08 -12.78
C LYS A 191 -8.11 -3.90 -12.60
N TRP A 192 -8.69 -3.40 -13.69
CA TRP A 192 -9.51 -2.19 -13.69
C TRP A 192 -10.85 -2.34 -12.97
N SER A 193 -11.45 -3.55 -12.97
CA SER A 193 -12.72 -3.81 -12.27
C SER A 193 -12.65 -3.49 -10.77
N GLU A 194 -11.49 -3.68 -10.17
CA GLU A 194 -11.20 -3.37 -8.77
C GLU A 194 -10.46 -2.04 -8.60
N LYS A 195 -10.35 -1.25 -9.68
CA LYS A 195 -9.66 0.04 -9.72
C LYS A 195 -8.23 -0.05 -9.19
N ARG A 196 -7.54 -1.16 -9.44
CA ARG A 196 -6.13 -1.28 -9.07
C ARG A 196 -5.29 -0.61 -10.15
N LEU A 197 -4.48 0.37 -9.76
CA LEU A 197 -3.67 1.17 -10.68
C LEU A 197 -2.41 1.69 -9.99
N LEU A 198 -1.41 2.07 -10.79
CA LEU A 198 -0.23 2.79 -10.29
C LEU A 198 -0.35 4.26 -10.66
N ARG A 199 -0.19 5.13 -9.67
CA ARG A 199 -0.16 6.59 -9.85
C ARG A 199 1.22 7.13 -9.51
N PHE A 200 1.72 8.03 -10.33
CA PHE A 200 3.02 8.67 -10.19
C PHE A 200 2.78 10.18 -10.07
N ASP A 201 3.00 10.75 -8.88
CA ASP A 201 2.94 12.19 -8.65
C ASP A 201 4.22 12.85 -9.19
N LEU A 202 4.09 13.56 -10.30
CA LEU A 202 5.24 14.13 -10.99
C LEU A 202 5.92 15.22 -10.16
N LYS A 203 5.15 15.99 -9.39
CA LYS A 203 5.68 17.05 -8.55
C LYS A 203 6.52 16.47 -7.44
N GLU A 204 5.98 15.52 -6.68
CA GLU A 204 6.66 14.90 -5.55
C GLU A 204 7.94 14.15 -5.98
N ILE A 205 7.84 13.38 -7.07
CA ILE A 205 8.99 12.62 -7.60
C ILE A 205 10.11 13.56 -8.08
N LEU A 206 9.79 14.59 -8.87
CA LEU A 206 10.78 15.51 -9.42
C LEU A 206 11.32 16.50 -8.38
N GLU A 207 10.52 16.87 -7.37
CA GLU A 207 10.94 17.73 -6.27
C GLU A 207 12.02 17.06 -5.44
N ARG A 208 11.75 15.83 -4.98
CA ARG A 208 12.67 15.04 -4.14
C ARG A 208 13.89 14.58 -4.91
N ARG A 209 13.73 14.24 -6.19
CA ARG A 209 14.78 13.71 -7.08
C ARG A 209 15.53 12.53 -6.45
N GLU A 210 14.80 11.68 -5.73
CA GLU A 210 15.35 10.51 -5.08
C GLU A 210 15.68 9.44 -6.14
N SER A 211 16.90 8.90 -6.10
CA SER A 211 17.40 8.02 -7.17
C SER A 211 16.60 6.73 -7.29
N SER A 212 16.22 6.13 -6.17
CA SER A 212 15.50 4.86 -6.15
C SER A 212 14.05 5.00 -6.67
N THR A 213 13.41 6.14 -6.42
CA THR A 213 12.07 6.52 -6.88
C THR A 213 12.09 6.77 -8.40
N LEU A 214 13.08 7.52 -8.91
CA LEU A 214 13.25 7.74 -10.35
C LEU A 214 13.53 6.41 -11.08
N LYS A 215 14.32 5.52 -10.48
CA LYS A 215 14.56 4.16 -10.99
C LYS A 215 13.27 3.33 -11.01
N ALA A 216 12.46 3.39 -9.95
CA ALA A 216 11.18 2.71 -9.89
C ALA A 216 10.20 3.24 -10.94
N MET A 217 10.05 4.57 -11.05
CA MET A 217 9.22 5.23 -12.07
C MET A 217 9.66 4.81 -13.48
N ALA A 218 10.95 4.91 -13.79
CA ALA A 218 11.49 4.47 -15.07
C ALA A 218 11.19 2.99 -15.33
N ALA A 219 11.47 2.13 -14.36
CA ALA A 219 11.30 0.69 -14.53
C ALA A 219 9.83 0.29 -14.75
N LEU A 220 8.89 0.93 -14.05
CA LEU A 220 7.46 0.62 -14.14
C LEU A 220 6.78 1.18 -15.37
N LEU A 221 7.28 2.29 -15.92
CA LEU A 221 6.63 3.00 -17.04
C LEU A 221 7.33 2.82 -18.39
N HIS A 222 8.62 2.47 -18.43
CA HIS A 222 9.36 2.43 -19.70
C HIS A 222 8.76 1.41 -20.68
N ARG A 223 8.66 1.79 -21.96
CA ARG A 223 8.05 0.98 -23.03
C ARG A 223 8.60 -0.45 -23.05
N GLU A 224 9.92 -0.61 -22.97
CA GLU A 224 10.58 -1.93 -23.00
C GLU A 224 10.14 -2.86 -21.87
N HIS A 225 9.61 -2.32 -20.78
CA HIS A 225 9.14 -3.11 -19.64
C HIS A 225 7.62 -3.33 -19.70
N VAL A 226 6.85 -2.33 -20.10
CA VAL A 226 5.38 -2.43 -20.18
C VAL A 226 4.93 -3.20 -21.42
N CYS A 227 5.56 -2.94 -22.56
CA CYS A 227 5.26 -3.51 -23.88
C CYS A 227 6.57 -3.93 -24.61
N PRO A 228 7.28 -4.98 -24.12
CA PRO A 228 8.52 -5.44 -24.75
C PRO A 228 8.28 -5.97 -26.17
N ASP A 229 9.28 -5.79 -27.05
CA ASP A 229 9.22 -6.31 -28.42
C ASP A 229 9.23 -7.84 -28.49
N SER A 230 9.75 -8.50 -27.46
CA SER A 230 9.71 -9.96 -27.30
C SER A 230 9.71 -10.36 -25.82
N GLY A 231 9.06 -11.48 -25.51
CA GLY A 231 8.92 -11.98 -24.13
C GLY A 231 7.71 -11.42 -23.40
N THR A 232 7.64 -11.70 -22.10
CA THR A 232 6.57 -11.21 -21.20
C THR A 232 6.89 -9.82 -20.68
N SER A 233 5.86 -9.02 -20.41
CA SER A 233 6.05 -7.72 -19.75
C SER A 233 6.76 -7.91 -18.42
N LEU A 234 7.62 -6.95 -18.05
CA LEU A 234 8.18 -6.91 -16.71
C LEU A 234 7.05 -6.92 -15.69
N LEU A 235 6.00 -6.11 -15.91
CA LEU A 235 4.85 -6.02 -15.01
C LEU A 235 4.15 -7.37 -14.81
N ASP A 236 4.09 -8.22 -15.84
CA ASP A 236 3.56 -9.59 -15.71
C ASP A 236 4.43 -10.44 -14.80
N THR A 237 5.74 -10.36 -15.00
CA THR A 237 6.71 -11.10 -14.19
C THR A 237 6.67 -10.64 -12.74
N LEU A 238 6.60 -9.33 -12.51
CA LEU A 238 6.45 -8.75 -11.17
C LEU A 238 5.12 -9.17 -10.54
N ASP A 239 4.03 -9.25 -11.30
CA ASP A 239 2.72 -9.65 -10.81
C ASP A 239 2.68 -11.13 -10.42
N GLU A 240 3.21 -12.01 -11.26
CA GLU A 240 3.37 -13.43 -10.96
C GLU A 240 4.21 -13.65 -9.69
N ASN A 241 5.32 -12.91 -9.55
CA ASN A 241 6.15 -12.95 -8.35
C ASN A 241 5.37 -12.44 -7.14
N SER A 242 4.65 -11.32 -7.28
CA SER A 242 3.80 -10.76 -6.22
C SER A 242 2.79 -11.79 -5.72
N HIS A 243 2.14 -12.53 -6.63
CA HIS A 243 1.20 -13.59 -6.28
C HIS A 243 1.88 -14.81 -5.62
N LYS A 244 3.01 -15.29 -6.14
CA LYS A 244 3.77 -16.40 -5.53
C LYS A 244 4.19 -16.06 -4.10
N HIS A 245 4.66 -14.84 -3.88
CA HIS A 245 5.11 -14.39 -2.56
C HIS A 245 3.93 -14.10 -1.62
N ALA A 246 2.84 -13.52 -2.09
CA ALA A 246 1.63 -13.38 -1.28
C ALA A 246 1.04 -14.74 -0.85
N PHE A 247 1.08 -15.73 -1.75
CA PHE A 247 0.66 -17.09 -1.43
C PHE A 247 1.58 -17.74 -0.39
N SER A 248 2.90 -17.60 -0.52
CA SER A 248 3.87 -18.08 0.47
C SER A 248 3.70 -17.40 1.83
N VAL A 249 3.42 -16.09 1.86
CA VAL A 249 3.12 -15.35 3.10
C VAL A 249 1.81 -15.84 3.74
N SER A 250 0.82 -16.25 2.95
CA SER A 250 -0.44 -16.82 3.48
C SER A 250 -0.24 -18.20 4.13
N GLU A 251 0.65 -19.03 3.59
CA GLU A 251 1.01 -20.30 4.23
C GLU A 251 1.79 -20.07 5.52
N ASP A 252 2.80 -19.19 5.50
CA ASP A 252 3.58 -18.86 6.69
C ASP A 252 2.72 -18.25 7.80
N LEU A 253 1.77 -17.38 7.45
CA LEU A 253 0.80 -16.83 8.41
C LEU A 253 -0.11 -17.92 8.98
N LYS A 254 -0.53 -18.91 8.18
CA LYS A 254 -1.34 -20.03 8.67
C LYS A 254 -0.56 -20.88 9.68
N TYR A 255 0.73 -21.13 9.44
CA TYR A 255 1.58 -21.84 10.40
C TYR A 255 1.82 -21.02 11.67
N ALA A 256 2.15 -19.72 11.53
CA ALA A 256 2.35 -18.83 12.66
C ALA A 256 1.08 -18.66 13.51
N ALA A 257 -0.08 -18.54 12.87
CA ALA A 257 -1.39 -18.49 13.52
C ALA A 257 -1.66 -19.76 14.33
N ARG A 258 -1.40 -20.93 13.74
CA ARG A 258 -1.56 -22.21 14.44
C ARG A 258 -0.63 -22.30 15.65
N GLU A 259 0.64 -21.96 15.47
CA GLU A 259 1.64 -21.99 16.55
C GLU A 259 1.31 -21.01 17.67
N ALA A 260 0.83 -19.81 17.35
CA ALA A 260 0.34 -18.83 18.32
C ALA A 260 -0.85 -19.36 19.13
N VAL A 261 -1.82 -20.01 18.48
CA VAL A 261 -2.97 -20.65 19.16
C VAL A 261 -2.49 -21.76 20.10
N GLU A 262 -1.54 -22.58 19.65
CA GLU A 262 -0.95 -23.65 20.47
C GLU A 262 -0.19 -23.07 21.68
N LEU A 263 0.57 -21.98 21.53
CA LEU A 263 1.26 -21.30 22.63
C LEU A 263 0.28 -20.74 23.67
N ILE A 264 -0.79 -20.06 23.23
CA ILE A 264 -1.83 -19.53 24.14
C ILE A 264 -2.50 -20.67 24.90
N GLY A 265 -2.90 -21.73 24.20
CA GLY A 265 -3.56 -22.89 24.82
C GLY A 265 -2.66 -23.61 25.82
N ASN A 266 -1.41 -23.86 25.46
CA ASN A 266 -0.42 -24.51 26.34
C ASN A 266 -0.15 -23.68 27.60
N GLU A 267 -0.02 -22.36 27.45
CA GLU A 267 0.19 -21.48 28.60
C GLU A 267 -1.03 -21.41 29.52
N ALA A 268 -2.24 -21.44 28.96
CA ALA A 268 -3.46 -21.54 29.77
C ALA A 268 -3.51 -22.83 30.58
N VAL A 269 -3.20 -23.98 29.97
CA VAL A 269 -3.12 -25.27 30.68
C VAL A 269 -2.05 -25.23 31.77
N TRP A 270 -0.87 -24.68 31.46
CA TRP A 270 0.20 -24.51 32.44
C TRP A 270 -0.24 -23.64 33.63
N TYR A 271 -0.91 -22.52 33.37
CA TYR A 271 -1.39 -21.60 34.40
C TYR A 271 -2.44 -22.26 35.32
N LEU A 272 -3.41 -22.98 34.75
CA LEU A 272 -4.43 -23.69 35.51
C LEU A 272 -3.81 -24.76 36.43
N LYS A 273 -2.83 -25.50 35.91
CA LYS A 273 -2.13 -26.56 36.66
C LYS A 273 -1.21 -26.01 37.75
N GLU A 274 -0.33 -25.08 37.41
CA GLU A 274 0.77 -24.66 38.30
C GLU A 274 0.37 -23.50 39.23
N LYS A 275 -0.49 -22.58 38.79
CA LYS A 275 -0.89 -21.42 39.60
C LYS A 275 -2.20 -21.65 40.34
N ARG A 276 -3.20 -22.22 39.67
CA ARG A 276 -4.51 -22.48 40.29
C ARG A 276 -4.60 -23.83 40.99
N LYS A 277 -3.63 -24.73 40.75
CA LYS A 277 -3.60 -26.10 41.28
C LYS A 277 -4.89 -26.86 40.97
N GLU A 278 -5.54 -26.52 39.85
CA GLU A 278 -6.72 -27.21 39.39
C GLU A 278 -6.31 -28.60 38.89
N LYS A 279 -7.11 -29.62 39.22
CA LYS A 279 -6.89 -30.99 38.77
C LYS A 279 -7.23 -31.08 37.28
N VAL A 280 -6.31 -30.65 36.42
CA VAL A 280 -6.36 -30.89 34.97
C VAL A 280 -5.84 -32.32 34.72
N TYR A 281 -6.54 -33.33 35.25
CA TYR A 281 -6.29 -34.74 34.97
C TYR A 281 -7.32 -35.15 33.92
N ASP A 282 -6.82 -35.39 32.72
CA ASP A 282 -7.56 -35.50 31.45
C ASP A 282 -8.19 -34.17 31.02
N LEU A 283 -7.58 -33.53 30.01
CA LEU A 283 -8.24 -32.45 29.27
C LEU A 283 -9.52 -33.06 28.69
N ASP A 284 -10.65 -32.80 29.35
CA ASP A 284 -11.96 -33.13 28.81
C ASP A 284 -12.04 -32.56 27.38
N ALA A 285 -12.59 -33.32 26.44
CA ALA A 285 -12.66 -32.92 25.03
C ALA A 285 -13.35 -31.56 24.89
N ASP A 286 -14.29 -31.25 25.79
CA ASP A 286 -14.98 -29.98 25.88
C ASP A 286 -14.07 -28.83 26.34
N LEU A 287 -13.18 -29.06 27.32
CA LEU A 287 -12.20 -28.07 27.78
C LEU A 287 -11.17 -27.75 26.68
N ALA A 288 -10.67 -28.78 26.00
CA ALA A 288 -9.72 -28.62 24.90
C ALA A 288 -10.33 -27.86 23.72
N LYS A 289 -11.60 -28.15 23.39
CA LYS A 289 -12.36 -27.43 22.37
C LYS A 289 -12.56 -25.98 22.76
N GLN A 290 -13.00 -25.71 23.99
CA GLN A 290 -13.23 -24.36 24.48
C GLN A 290 -11.94 -23.53 24.49
N LEU A 291 -10.83 -24.10 25.00
CA LEU A 291 -9.52 -23.45 24.95
C LEU A 291 -9.10 -23.12 23.52
N SER A 292 -9.30 -24.04 22.57
CA SER A 292 -8.96 -23.81 21.16
C SER A 292 -9.78 -22.65 20.57
N GLU A 293 -11.08 -22.59 20.84
CA GLU A 293 -11.97 -21.51 20.38
C GLU A 293 -11.59 -20.15 21.00
N GLU A 294 -11.28 -20.11 22.30
CA GLU A 294 -10.88 -18.89 22.98
C GLU A 294 -9.48 -18.42 22.54
N SER A 295 -8.53 -19.33 22.35
CA SER A 295 -7.18 -19.03 21.84
C SER A 295 -7.23 -18.50 20.41
N LEU A 296 -8.09 -19.07 19.56
CA LEU A 296 -8.34 -18.55 18.21
C LEU A 296 -8.93 -17.14 18.26
N ARG A 297 -9.85 -16.88 19.20
CA ARG A 297 -10.42 -15.54 19.38
C ARG A 297 -9.37 -14.53 19.83
N TYR A 298 -8.48 -14.91 20.75
CA TYR A 298 -7.34 -14.08 21.16
C TYR A 298 -6.40 -13.77 20.00
N LEU A 299 -6.08 -14.76 19.16
CA LEU A 299 -5.30 -14.54 17.94
C LEU A 299 -5.97 -13.49 17.04
N TYR A 300 -7.27 -13.65 16.75
CA TYR A 300 -7.99 -12.68 15.92
C TYR A 300 -8.04 -11.28 16.54
N ARG A 301 -8.15 -11.15 17.87
CA ARG A 301 -8.04 -9.84 18.56
C ARG A 301 -6.70 -9.17 18.27
N LEU A 302 -5.60 -9.93 18.33
CA LEU A 302 -4.26 -9.42 18.03
C LEU A 302 -4.10 -9.03 16.56
N LEU A 303 -4.57 -9.88 15.63
CA LEU A 303 -4.55 -9.58 14.20
C LEU A 303 -5.37 -8.31 13.88
N PHE A 304 -6.51 -8.15 14.52
CA PHE A 304 -7.35 -6.96 14.36
C PHE A 304 -6.66 -5.70 14.89
N LEU A 305 -5.98 -5.78 16.04
CA LEU A 305 -5.17 -4.67 16.55
C LEU A 305 -4.05 -4.28 15.58
N PHE A 306 -3.29 -5.26 15.06
CA PHE A 306 -2.25 -5.00 14.07
C PHE A 306 -2.80 -4.33 12.81
N TYR A 307 -3.97 -4.78 12.35
CA TYR A 307 -4.65 -4.19 11.21
C TYR A 307 -5.06 -2.72 11.45
N LEU A 308 -5.58 -2.41 12.63
CA LEU A 308 -5.95 -1.03 13.00
C LEU A 308 -4.73 -0.10 13.05
N GLU A 309 -3.62 -0.57 13.61
CA GLU A 309 -2.38 0.24 13.70
C GLU A 309 -1.69 0.45 12.36
N ALA A 310 -1.80 -0.50 11.42
CA ALA A 310 -1.20 -0.41 10.10
C ALA A 310 -1.96 0.54 9.15
N ARG A 311 -3.25 0.82 9.41
CA ARG A 311 -4.12 1.66 8.55
C ARG A 311 -4.81 2.79 9.34
N PRO A 312 -4.06 3.65 10.06
CA PRO A 312 -4.66 4.65 10.94
C PRO A 312 -5.47 5.70 10.17
N GLU A 313 -5.07 6.03 8.94
CA GLU A 313 -5.71 7.09 8.15
C GLU A 313 -7.07 6.70 7.56
N LYS A 314 -7.33 5.41 7.33
CA LYS A 314 -8.58 4.95 6.70
C LYS A 314 -9.70 4.67 7.70
N LEU A 315 -9.36 4.32 8.94
CA LEU A 315 -10.30 3.79 9.91
C LEU A 315 -10.47 4.68 11.16
N GLY A 316 -9.46 5.48 11.52
CA GLY A 316 -9.59 6.51 12.56
C GLY A 316 -9.83 6.03 14.01
N TYR A 317 -9.81 4.72 14.29
CA TYR A 317 -10.11 4.19 15.63
C TYR A 317 -9.00 4.42 16.67
N LEU A 318 -7.72 4.41 16.25
CA LEU A 318 -6.57 4.52 17.14
C LEU A 318 -5.82 5.85 16.91
N PRO A 319 -5.48 6.61 17.97
CA PRO A 319 -4.83 7.91 17.86
C PRO A 319 -3.31 7.76 17.66
N MET A 320 -2.89 7.15 16.55
CA MET A 320 -1.47 6.89 16.24
C MET A 320 -0.62 8.16 16.10
N LYS A 321 -1.25 9.34 15.95
CA LYS A 321 -0.59 10.65 15.96
C LYS A 321 -0.28 11.17 17.37
N ASN A 322 -0.88 10.60 18.42
CA ASN A 322 -0.62 10.96 19.81
C ASN A 322 0.59 10.17 20.34
N GLU A 323 1.58 10.87 20.87
CA GLU A 323 2.85 10.26 21.30
C GLU A 323 2.70 9.37 22.54
N ALA A 324 1.83 9.73 23.49
CA ALA A 324 1.57 8.90 24.66
C ALA A 324 0.81 7.61 24.33
N TYR A 325 -0.14 7.65 23.40
CA TYR A 325 -0.76 6.42 22.89
C TYR A 325 0.31 5.53 22.25
N ARG A 326 1.10 6.10 21.33
CA ARG A 326 2.12 5.36 20.59
C ARG A 326 3.16 4.71 21.52
N THR A 327 3.68 5.47 22.48
CA THR A 327 4.75 4.99 23.37
C THR A 327 4.21 4.10 24.49
N GLY A 328 3.06 4.44 25.06
CA GLY A 328 2.53 3.79 26.27
C GLY A 328 1.63 2.58 26.01
N TYR A 329 0.97 2.52 24.85
CA TYR A 329 -0.10 1.55 24.64
C TYR A 329 0.02 0.76 23.34
N SER A 330 0.57 1.33 22.26
CA SER A 330 0.55 0.67 20.95
C SER A 330 1.21 -0.72 20.93
N LEU A 331 0.76 -1.59 20.04
CA LEU A 331 1.47 -2.84 19.78
C LEU A 331 2.86 -2.60 19.19
N ASP A 332 3.10 -1.45 18.54
CA ASP A 332 4.44 -1.05 18.11
C ASP A 332 5.41 -0.93 19.29
N SER A 333 4.99 -0.35 20.43
CA SER A 333 5.83 -0.29 21.63
C SER A 333 6.05 -1.68 22.27
N LEU A 334 5.03 -2.55 22.23
CA LEU A 334 5.20 -3.95 22.65
C LEU A 334 6.14 -4.74 21.72
N ARG A 335 6.17 -4.42 20.42
CA ARG A 335 7.09 -5.00 19.44
C ARG A 335 8.52 -4.52 19.64
N GLU A 336 8.76 -3.30 20.12
CA GLU A 336 10.12 -2.87 20.48
C GLU A 336 10.69 -3.70 21.64
N LEU A 337 9.82 -4.10 22.59
CA LEU A 337 10.17 -4.98 23.71
C LEU A 337 10.36 -6.45 23.30
N GLU A 338 9.94 -6.83 22.09
CA GLU A 338 10.20 -8.15 21.50
C GLU A 338 11.71 -8.42 21.35
N ILE A 339 12.47 -7.37 21.02
CA ILE A 339 13.91 -7.44 20.74
C ILE A 339 14.72 -7.39 22.05
N ALA A 340 14.12 -6.92 23.15
CA ALA A 340 14.76 -6.84 24.44
C ALA A 340 14.95 -8.25 25.05
N PRO A 341 16.18 -8.65 25.41
CA PRO A 341 16.42 -9.95 26.01
C PRO A 341 15.80 -10.03 27.40
N LEU A 342 14.92 -11.00 27.63
CA LEU A 342 14.39 -11.35 28.95
C LEU A 342 15.46 -12.15 29.73
N SER A 343 16.50 -11.46 30.20
CA SER A 343 17.72 -12.07 30.76
C SER A 343 17.54 -12.67 32.17
N THR A 344 16.42 -12.41 32.86
CA THR A 344 16.16 -12.91 34.21
C THR A 344 14.90 -13.78 34.27
N PRO A 345 14.84 -14.76 35.20
CA PRO A 345 13.63 -15.54 35.43
C PRO A 345 12.41 -14.69 35.77
N GLU A 346 12.60 -13.59 36.50
CA GLU A 346 11.54 -12.64 36.87
C GLU A 346 11.00 -11.91 35.64
N ALA A 347 11.88 -11.50 34.72
CA ALA A 347 11.47 -10.85 33.48
C ALA A 347 10.71 -11.82 32.57
N GLN A 348 11.12 -13.10 32.51
CA GLN A 348 10.46 -14.13 31.70
C GLN A 348 9.08 -14.53 32.25
N ASN A 349 8.96 -14.68 33.57
CA ASN A 349 7.74 -15.15 34.23
C ASN A 349 6.81 -14.02 34.69
N GLY A 350 7.17 -12.77 34.42
CA GLY A 350 6.30 -11.61 34.62
C GLY A 350 5.11 -11.60 33.64
N TYR A 351 4.22 -10.61 33.79
CA TYR A 351 2.96 -10.52 33.07
C TYR A 351 2.71 -9.13 32.43
N PHE A 352 3.78 -8.36 32.21
CA PHE A 352 3.70 -7.02 31.65
C PHE A 352 3.01 -7.02 30.28
N PHE A 353 3.40 -7.93 29.38
CA PHE A 353 2.77 -8.04 28.06
C PHE A 353 1.27 -8.37 28.17
N ASP A 354 0.90 -9.27 29.09
CA ASP A 354 -0.49 -9.67 29.31
C ASP A 354 -1.35 -8.49 29.77
N ASP A 355 -0.83 -7.72 30.74
CA ASP A 355 -1.51 -6.54 31.26
C ASP A 355 -1.70 -5.48 30.18
N SER A 356 -0.66 -5.20 29.39
CA SER A 356 -0.70 -4.23 28.30
C SER A 356 -1.69 -4.61 27.20
N ILE A 357 -1.67 -5.87 26.74
CA ILE A 357 -2.60 -6.37 25.71
C ILE A 357 -4.05 -6.34 26.22
N ARG A 358 -4.29 -6.69 27.49
CA ARG A 358 -5.63 -6.60 28.09
C ARG A 358 -6.11 -5.16 28.21
N ILE A 359 -5.22 -4.21 28.52
CA ILE A 359 -5.54 -2.77 28.49
C ILE A 359 -5.99 -2.38 27.08
N LEU A 360 -5.24 -2.75 26.04
CA LEU A 360 -5.62 -2.49 24.65
C LEU A 360 -6.99 -3.07 24.28
N PHE A 361 -7.27 -4.33 24.63
CA PHE A 361 -8.57 -4.94 24.38
C PHE A 361 -9.71 -4.15 25.04
N ARG A 362 -9.51 -3.67 26.28
CA ARG A 362 -10.51 -2.85 26.97
C ARG A 362 -10.68 -1.48 26.34
N LEU A 363 -9.59 -0.81 25.97
CA LEU A 363 -9.62 0.50 25.33
C LEU A 363 -10.42 0.46 24.02
N ILE A 364 -10.23 -0.58 23.22
CA ILE A 364 -10.96 -0.76 21.96
C ILE A 364 -12.41 -1.18 22.18
N SER A 365 -12.65 -2.10 23.10
CA SER A 365 -14.00 -2.60 23.38
C SER A 365 -14.92 -1.55 23.99
N ASN A 366 -14.37 -0.65 24.80
CA ASN A 366 -15.15 0.32 25.57
C ASN A 366 -15.05 1.74 25.00
N GLY A 367 -14.05 2.01 24.15
CA GLY A 367 -13.64 3.36 23.80
C GLY A 367 -12.92 4.06 24.97
N MET A 368 -12.34 5.21 24.68
CA MET A 368 -11.83 6.14 25.69
C MET A 368 -12.24 7.55 25.29
N GLU A 369 -12.91 8.23 26.20
CA GLU A 369 -13.12 9.67 26.13
C GLU A 369 -12.13 10.37 27.06
N PRO A 370 -11.59 11.54 26.69
CA PRO A 370 -10.78 12.34 27.60
C PRO A 370 -11.59 12.71 28.84
N MET A 371 -11.02 12.48 30.03
CA MET A 371 -11.66 12.80 31.30
C MET A 371 -11.83 14.31 31.41
N LYS A 372 -13.07 14.81 31.35
CA LYS A 372 -13.34 16.24 31.47
C LYS A 372 -13.24 16.80 32.89
N ASP A 373 -13.17 15.95 33.93
CA ASP A 373 -13.09 16.41 35.32
C ASP A 373 -12.35 15.42 36.23
N ASN A 374 -11.43 15.95 37.04
CA ASN A 374 -10.67 15.26 38.09
C ASN A 374 -11.60 14.94 39.29
N PRO A 375 -12.01 13.67 39.55
CA PRO A 375 -13.00 13.38 40.59
C PRO A 375 -12.42 13.31 42.01
N LEU A 376 -11.10 13.42 42.19
CA LEU A 376 -10.46 13.06 43.47
C LEU A 376 -9.89 14.22 44.28
N GLY A 377 -9.83 15.45 43.79
CA GLY A 377 -9.46 16.62 44.63
C GLY A 377 -8.16 16.48 45.42
N LEU A 378 -7.26 15.58 45.01
CA LEU A 378 -5.95 15.39 45.60
C LEU A 378 -5.00 16.27 44.81
N GLY A 379 -4.62 17.41 45.38
CA GLY A 379 -3.77 18.46 44.81
C GLY A 379 -2.35 18.02 44.49
N PHE A 380 -2.21 17.04 43.60
CA PHE A 380 -0.99 16.79 42.85
C PHE A 380 -1.17 17.43 41.48
N GLU A 381 -0.48 18.54 41.23
CA GLU A 381 -0.22 19.04 39.88
C GLU A 381 0.73 18.07 39.18
N VAL A 382 0.19 16.93 38.72
CA VAL A 382 0.82 16.22 37.61
C VAL A 382 0.11 16.73 36.37
N PRO A 383 0.79 17.44 35.45
CA PRO A 383 0.14 17.86 34.22
C PRO A 383 -0.27 16.59 33.46
N LEU A 384 -1.58 16.37 33.35
CA LEU A 384 -2.19 15.36 32.48
C LEU A 384 -1.97 15.83 31.04
N HIS A 385 -0.78 15.56 30.50
CA HIS A 385 -0.36 16.10 29.21
C HIS A 385 -0.89 15.34 27.98
N ASP A 386 -1.65 14.24 28.17
CA ASP A 386 -2.00 13.36 27.06
C ASP A 386 -3.45 12.87 27.12
N GLU A 387 -4.36 13.79 26.79
CA GLU A 387 -5.75 13.46 26.49
C GLU A 387 -5.86 12.98 25.04
N PHE A 388 -6.22 11.71 24.84
CA PHE A 388 -6.53 11.15 23.53
C PHE A 388 -7.89 10.44 23.54
N LYS A 389 -8.51 10.36 22.36
CA LYS A 389 -9.80 9.70 22.17
C LYS A 389 -9.59 8.37 21.44
N ILE A 390 -10.28 7.32 21.90
CA ILE A 390 -10.39 6.04 21.19
C ILE A 390 -11.87 5.78 20.93
N GLU A 391 -12.22 5.64 19.65
CA GLU A 391 -13.58 5.27 19.27
C GLU A 391 -13.84 3.80 19.62
N ARG A 392 -15.03 3.52 20.16
CA ARG A 392 -15.43 2.17 20.53
C ARG A 392 -15.61 1.31 19.27
N VAL A 393 -15.04 0.11 19.26
CA VAL A 393 -15.27 -0.88 18.19
C VAL A 393 -16.41 -1.81 18.59
N GLU A 394 -17.52 -1.74 17.87
CA GLU A 394 -18.66 -2.65 18.03
C GLU A 394 -18.37 -4.02 17.39
N SER A 395 -17.64 -4.88 18.09
CA SER A 395 -17.31 -6.22 17.61
C SER A 395 -17.43 -7.29 18.69
N HIS A 396 -18.13 -8.38 18.38
CA HIS A 396 -18.20 -9.60 19.20
C HIS A 396 -16.84 -10.29 19.39
N LEU A 397 -15.80 -9.82 18.69
CA LEU A 397 -14.44 -10.29 18.88
C LEU A 397 -13.92 -9.93 20.27
N PHE A 398 -14.22 -8.72 20.77
CA PHE A 398 -13.72 -8.20 22.05
C PHE A 398 -14.68 -8.45 23.24
N ASP A 399 -15.80 -9.13 23.01
CA ASP A 399 -16.75 -9.49 24.07
C ASP A 399 -16.11 -10.43 25.11
N PRO A 400 -15.99 -10.04 26.39
CA PRO A 400 -15.44 -10.89 27.45
C PRO A 400 -16.23 -12.17 27.68
N ALA A 401 -17.55 -12.17 27.41
CA ALA A 401 -18.38 -13.37 27.56
C ALA A 401 -17.97 -14.51 26.61
N ARG A 402 -17.17 -14.20 25.58
CA ARG A 402 -16.68 -15.15 24.59
C ARG A 402 -15.28 -15.69 24.89
N THR A 403 -14.64 -15.24 25.98
CA THR A 403 -13.31 -15.72 26.45
C THR A 403 -13.25 -16.00 27.96
N PRO A 404 -14.24 -16.71 28.55
CA PRO A 404 -14.36 -16.86 30.01
C PRO A 404 -13.24 -17.67 30.66
N LEU A 405 -12.52 -18.54 29.95
CA LEU A 405 -11.35 -19.26 30.48
C LEU A 405 -10.10 -18.41 30.39
N LEU A 406 -9.82 -17.81 29.23
CA LEU A 406 -8.63 -16.99 29.03
C LEU A 406 -8.69 -15.69 29.84
N ASP A 407 -9.86 -15.16 30.17
CA ASP A 407 -9.97 -14.00 31.06
C ASP A 407 -9.59 -14.29 32.52
N LYS A 408 -9.47 -15.57 32.89
CA LYS A 408 -9.10 -16.02 34.23
C LYS A 408 -7.61 -16.36 34.38
N ILE A 409 -6.87 -16.42 33.28
CA ILE A 409 -5.44 -16.81 33.27
C ILE A 409 -4.56 -15.62 32.89
N ARG A 410 -3.26 -15.71 33.17
CA ARG A 410 -2.28 -14.70 32.74
C ARG A 410 -1.16 -15.40 31.99
N ILE A 411 -0.82 -14.88 30.82
CA ILE A 411 0.22 -15.46 29.97
C ILE A 411 1.56 -14.80 30.31
N ARG A 412 2.61 -15.60 30.53
CA ARG A 412 3.94 -15.09 30.87
C ARG A 412 4.56 -14.28 29.74
N ASN A 413 5.43 -13.33 30.11
CA ASN A 413 6.18 -12.49 29.17
C ASN A 413 6.94 -13.29 28.11
N SER A 414 7.57 -14.40 28.49
CA SER A 414 8.30 -15.25 27.53
C SER A 414 7.39 -15.82 26.43
N VAL A 415 6.17 -16.22 26.79
CA VAL A 415 5.20 -16.77 25.83
C VAL A 415 4.61 -15.66 24.97
N TRP A 416 4.27 -14.51 25.57
CA TRP A 416 3.81 -13.35 24.82
C TRP A 416 4.85 -12.86 23.82
N GLN A 417 6.12 -12.80 24.21
CA GLN A 417 7.22 -12.42 23.32
C GLN A 417 7.32 -13.37 22.12
N GLN A 418 7.14 -14.68 22.33
CA GLN A 418 7.11 -15.66 21.22
C GLN A 418 5.89 -15.49 20.32
N ILE A 419 4.70 -15.28 20.88
CA ILE A 419 3.47 -15.04 20.11
C ILE A 419 3.61 -13.79 19.25
N ILE A 420 4.11 -12.69 19.84
CA ILE A 420 4.31 -11.42 19.12
C ILE A 420 5.35 -11.61 18.01
N GLN A 421 6.46 -12.31 18.27
CA GLN A 421 7.47 -12.68 17.26
C GLN A 421 6.88 -13.45 16.07
N LEU A 422 6.08 -14.47 16.36
CA LEU A 422 5.46 -15.31 15.33
C LEU A 422 4.51 -14.52 14.45
N LEU A 423 3.78 -13.57 15.02
CA LEU A 423 2.79 -12.76 14.30
C LEU A 423 3.39 -11.49 13.67
N SER A 424 4.59 -11.07 14.07
CA SER A 424 5.28 -9.87 13.57
C SER A 424 6.27 -10.16 12.42
N LEU A 425 6.75 -11.40 12.30
CA LEU A 425 7.85 -11.77 11.40
C LEU A 425 7.40 -12.72 10.27
N THR A 426 7.77 -12.40 9.03
CA THR A 426 7.85 -13.44 7.98
C THR A 426 9.02 -14.38 8.25
N LYS A 427 8.91 -15.67 7.95
CA LYS A 427 9.99 -16.64 8.17
C LYS A 427 11.26 -16.20 7.43
N ALA A 428 12.40 -16.33 8.10
CA ALA A 428 13.71 -16.06 7.50
C ALA A 428 13.97 -17.08 6.38
N GLY A 429 14.29 -16.58 5.17
CA GLY A 429 14.99 -17.37 4.18
C GLY A 429 16.31 -17.87 4.76
N SER A 430 16.68 -19.11 4.45
CA SER A 430 17.90 -19.78 4.93
C SER A 430 19.17 -19.03 4.48
N GLY A 431 19.60 -18.03 5.25
CA GLY A 431 20.83 -17.26 4.98
C GLY A 431 21.29 -16.47 6.23
N ARG A 432 22.54 -16.69 6.63
CA ARG A 432 23.10 -16.31 7.95
C ARG A 432 23.31 -14.80 8.19
N ASN A 433 22.71 -13.91 7.40
CA ASN A 433 22.93 -12.45 7.54
C ASN A 433 21.88 -11.49 6.93
N GLN A 434 20.61 -11.91 6.75
CA GLN A 434 19.55 -10.98 6.29
C GLN A 434 18.64 -10.52 7.44
N ARG A 435 18.46 -9.20 7.57
CA ARG A 435 17.48 -8.59 8.48
C ARG A 435 16.07 -9.00 8.06
N ARG A 436 15.27 -9.44 9.03
CA ARG A 436 13.92 -10.00 8.86
C ARG A 436 12.92 -8.94 8.38
N GLY A 437 12.12 -9.26 7.36
CA GLY A 437 11.05 -8.41 6.84
C GLY A 437 9.79 -8.48 7.70
N ARG A 438 9.22 -7.30 8.02
CA ARG A 438 8.03 -7.13 8.86
C ARG A 438 6.75 -7.39 8.06
N VAL A 439 5.76 -8.03 8.69
CA VAL A 439 4.39 -8.09 8.15
C VAL A 439 3.68 -6.78 8.52
N SER A 440 3.24 -6.01 7.53
CA SER A 440 2.41 -4.80 7.69
C SER A 440 1.13 -4.91 6.89
#